data_AF-A0A6P4CPY2-F1
#
_entry.id   AF-A0A6P4CPY2-F1
#
_cell.length_a   1.000
_cell.length_b   1.000
_cell.length_c   1.000
_cell.angle_alpha   90.00
_cell.angle_beta   90.00
_cell.angle_gamma   90.00
#
_symmetry.space_group_name_H-M   'P 1'
#
loop_
_entity.id
_entity.type
_entity.pdbx_description
1 polymer ?
#
loop_
_entity_poly.entity_id
_entity_poly.type
_entity_poly.pdbx_seq_one_letter_code
_entity_poly.pdbx_strand_id
1 'polypeptide(L)'
;MTEYWVSQGNKWCDFCKIYISNNPSSIRNHELGQRHKDNVAKRLAVMRKENVAKEKEQKETARALEQIEAKAQRSYQKDKAKFEETRESHELDDEEWQFDDSSGYYYHKTNGFCYDPKSGFYYSDAIGKWVTQEEAYASPQFSSNAGISGSNSKSLSTSQSKSIEKKTENKSQNGPSPGPIVSSSLNPKRNVKGAPSSLTIGKRKRPEEKSKAKVISEEEKAALKAREAARKRVEEREKSLLGLYGKPY
;
A
#
# COMPACT_ATOMS: atom_id res chain seq x y z
N MET A 1 33.06 42.77 63.78
CA MET A 1 32.76 41.58 62.95
C MET A 1 31.26 41.55 62.74
N THR A 2 30.79 41.76 61.51
CA THR A 2 29.37 41.69 61.19
C THR A 2 28.96 40.23 61.03
N GLU A 3 28.08 39.74 61.91
CA GLU A 3 27.53 38.39 61.82
C GLU A 3 26.68 38.27 60.56
N TYR A 4 27.12 37.41 59.63
CA TYR A 4 26.40 37.08 58.41
C TYR A 4 25.28 36.09 58.75
N TRP A 5 24.05 36.57 58.85
CA TRP A 5 22.89 35.71 59.04
C TRP A 5 22.51 35.06 57.71
N VAL A 6 22.65 33.73 57.64
CA VAL A 6 22.15 32.92 56.52
C VAL A 6 20.80 32.35 56.92
N SER A 7 19.74 32.69 56.19
CA SER A 7 18.45 32.03 56.38
C SER A 7 18.58 30.53 56.03
N GLN A 8 18.17 29.68 56.97
CA GLN A 8 18.05 28.25 56.72
C GLN A 8 16.88 28.04 55.74
N GLY A 9 17.19 27.80 54.48
CA GLY A 9 16.19 27.55 53.45
C GLY A 9 15.40 26.24 53.66
N ASN A 10 14.54 25.90 52.71
CA ASN A 10 13.84 24.60 52.68
C ASN A 10 14.46 23.68 51.61
N LYS A 11 14.60 22.39 51.92
CA LYS A 11 15.03 21.32 51.01
C LYS A 11 13.81 20.68 50.34
N TRP A 12 13.86 20.52 49.02
CA TRP A 12 12.86 19.74 48.29
C TRP A 12 13.19 18.25 48.31
N CYS A 13 12.18 17.38 48.46
CA CYS A 13 12.33 15.93 48.31
C CYS A 13 11.61 15.43 47.05
N ASP A 14 12.35 14.79 46.14
CA ASP A 14 11.79 14.34 44.85
C ASP A 14 10.80 13.17 44.97
N PHE A 15 10.99 12.29 45.95
CA PHE A 15 10.12 11.12 46.15
C PHE A 15 8.81 11.50 46.84
N CYS A 16 8.88 12.37 47.85
CA CYS A 16 7.72 12.80 48.62
C CYS A 16 7.03 14.03 48.03
N LYS A 17 7.72 14.80 47.17
CA LYS A 17 7.25 16.05 46.57
C LYS A 17 6.78 17.08 47.60
N ILE A 18 7.57 17.25 48.66
CA ILE A 18 7.30 18.16 49.78
C ILE A 18 8.59 18.93 50.11
N TYR A 19 8.43 20.17 50.55
CA TYR A 19 9.51 20.97 51.15
C TYR A 19 9.71 20.62 52.62
N ILE A 20 10.95 20.34 52.99
CA ILE A 20 11.41 20.00 54.33
C ILE A 20 12.29 21.16 54.81
N SER A 21 12.29 21.48 56.11
CA SER A 21 13.24 22.45 56.64
C SER A 21 14.69 21.96 56.45
N ASN A 22 15.63 22.87 56.12
CA ASN A 22 17.04 22.51 55.93
C ASN A 22 17.79 22.27 57.26
N ASN A 23 17.20 21.50 58.17
CA ASN A 23 17.88 21.03 59.38
C ASN A 23 18.29 19.56 59.17
N PRO A 24 19.55 19.16 59.40
CA PRO A 24 20.03 17.79 59.17
C PRO A 24 19.23 16.73 59.94
N SER A 25 18.62 17.06 61.08
CA SER A 25 17.76 16.13 61.83
C SER A 25 16.39 15.96 61.16
N SER A 26 15.81 17.05 60.64
CA SER A 26 14.53 17.03 59.93
C SER A 26 14.63 16.24 58.63
N ILE A 27 15.72 16.43 57.89
CA ILE A 27 16.03 15.69 56.66
C ILE A 27 16.17 14.19 56.95
N ARG A 28 16.97 13.80 57.96
CA ARG A 28 17.13 12.39 58.33
C ARG A 28 15.83 11.74 58.78
N ASN A 29 15.05 12.42 59.61
CA ASN A 29 13.75 11.89 60.07
C ASN A 29 12.77 11.73 58.90
N HIS A 30 12.81 12.62 57.92
CA HIS A 30 12.02 12.49 56.69
C HIS A 30 12.46 11.28 55.84
N GLU A 31 13.76 11.17 55.57
CA GLU A 31 14.34 10.10 54.75
C GLU A 31 14.15 8.72 55.39
N LEU A 32 14.22 8.65 56.72
CA LEU A 32 13.94 7.43 57.50
C LEU A 32 12.44 7.15 57.67
N GLY A 33 11.59 8.15 57.40
CA GLY A 33 10.15 8.05 57.53
C GLY A 33 9.53 7.03 56.58
N GLN A 34 8.51 6.32 57.04
CA GLN A 34 7.86 5.26 56.26
C GLN A 34 7.33 5.74 54.92
N ARG A 35 6.74 6.94 54.88
CA ARG A 35 6.21 7.54 53.64
C ARG A 35 7.28 7.73 52.58
N HIS A 36 8.50 8.14 52.98
CA HIS A 36 9.61 8.31 52.04
C HIS A 36 10.06 6.97 51.49
N LYS A 37 10.30 5.98 52.38
CA LYS A 37 10.68 4.62 52.00
C LYS A 37 9.67 3.96 51.07
N ASP A 38 8.37 4.10 51.35
CA ASP A 38 7.31 3.56 50.51
C ASP A 38 7.27 4.22 49.13
N ASN A 39 7.49 5.54 49.05
CA ASN A 39 7.53 6.26 47.79
C ASN A 39 8.76 5.87 46.95
N VAL A 40 9.92 5.70 47.58
CA VAL A 40 11.14 5.19 46.93
C VAL A 40 10.90 3.77 46.41
N ALA A 41 10.36 2.88 47.25
CA ALA A 41 10.06 1.50 46.86
C ALA A 41 9.06 1.44 45.69
N LYS A 42 8.02 2.28 45.71
CA LYS A 42 7.07 2.43 44.60
C LYS A 42 7.76 2.90 43.33
N ARG A 43 8.62 3.91 43.41
CA ARG A 43 9.35 4.43 42.24
C ARG A 43 10.26 3.36 41.63
N LEU A 44 10.98 2.60 42.46
CA LEU A 44 11.82 1.48 42.01
C LEU A 44 10.98 0.36 41.38
N ALA A 45 9.83 0.02 41.96
CA ALA A 45 8.93 -0.98 41.40
C ALA A 45 8.36 -0.54 40.04
N VAL A 46 7.99 0.73 39.89
CA VAL A 46 7.55 1.31 38.62
C VAL A 46 8.67 1.26 37.59
N MET A 47 9.89 1.70 37.94
CA MET A 47 11.05 1.67 37.04
C MET A 47 11.35 0.24 36.54
N ARG A 48 11.34 -0.76 37.44
CA ARG A 48 11.55 -2.17 37.04
C ARG A 48 10.49 -2.64 36.04
N LYS A 49 9.21 -2.32 36.28
CA LYS A 49 8.10 -2.67 35.38
C LYS A 49 8.25 -1.98 34.02
N GLU A 50 8.59 -0.70 34.02
CA GLU A 50 8.84 0.08 32.80
C GLU A 50 10.02 -0.49 32.01
N ASN A 51 11.12 -0.88 32.68
CA ASN A 51 12.27 -1.48 32.00
C ASN A 51 11.90 -2.83 31.38
N VAL A 52 11.16 -3.69 32.09
CA VAL A 52 10.70 -4.98 31.54
C VAL A 52 9.74 -4.77 30.36
N ALA A 53 8.86 -3.77 30.43
CA ALA A 53 7.97 -3.43 29.31
C ALA A 53 8.77 -2.94 28.09
N LYS A 54 9.71 -2.01 28.29
CA LYS A 54 10.60 -1.50 27.24
C LYS A 54 11.44 -2.60 26.61
N GLU A 55 11.97 -3.53 27.41
CA GLU A 55 12.75 -4.66 26.90
C GLU A 55 11.89 -5.59 26.02
N LYS A 56 10.62 -5.81 26.39
CA LYS A 56 9.69 -6.59 25.55
C LYS A 56 9.38 -5.87 24.24
N GLU A 57 9.06 -4.58 24.30
CA GLU A 57 8.82 -3.75 23.10
C GLU A 57 10.06 -3.71 22.19
N GLN A 58 11.26 -3.60 22.76
CA GLN A 58 12.53 -3.66 22.01
C GLN A 58 12.74 -5.03 21.36
N LYS A 59 12.41 -6.13 22.04
CA LYS A 59 12.48 -7.48 21.46
C LYS A 59 11.46 -7.67 20.34
N GLU A 60 10.25 -7.16 20.50
CA GLU A 60 9.21 -7.23 19.48
C GLU A 60 9.57 -6.40 18.23
N THR A 61 10.07 -5.18 18.43
CA THR A 61 10.56 -4.32 17.34
C THR A 61 11.76 -4.92 16.63
N ALA A 62 12.74 -5.48 17.35
CA ALA A 62 13.88 -6.18 16.75
C ALA A 62 13.43 -7.37 15.89
N ARG A 63 12.50 -8.20 16.40
CA ARG A 63 11.92 -9.31 15.61
C ARG A 63 11.18 -8.82 14.37
N ALA A 64 10.45 -7.71 14.47
CA ALA A 64 9.75 -7.13 13.33
C ALA A 64 10.74 -6.61 12.26
N LEU A 65 11.83 -5.95 12.69
CA LEU A 65 12.89 -5.50 11.79
C LEU A 65 13.58 -6.68 11.09
N GLU A 66 13.93 -7.73 11.82
CA GLU A 66 14.52 -8.95 11.24
C GLU A 66 13.60 -9.57 10.17
N GLN A 67 12.28 -9.61 10.41
CA GLN A 67 11.32 -10.10 9.41
C GLN A 67 11.23 -9.20 8.18
N ILE A 68 11.31 -7.88 8.36
CA ILE A 68 11.30 -6.91 7.26
C ILE A 68 12.57 -7.07 6.43
N GLU A 69 13.74 -7.16 7.08
CA GLU A 69 15.03 -7.36 6.43
C GLU A 69 15.06 -8.69 5.64
N ALA A 70 14.60 -9.79 6.25
CA ALA A 70 14.54 -11.07 5.56
C ALA A 70 13.60 -11.04 4.34
N LYS A 71 12.46 -10.34 4.42
CA LYS A 71 11.55 -10.16 3.28
C LYS A 71 12.18 -9.28 2.20
N ALA A 72 12.83 -8.19 2.58
CA ALA A 72 13.51 -7.27 1.66
C ALA A 72 14.68 -7.96 0.94
N GLN A 73 15.46 -8.77 1.64
CA GLN A 73 16.54 -9.55 1.04
C GLN A 73 16.01 -10.57 0.03
N ARG A 74 14.91 -11.26 0.35
CA ARG A 74 14.26 -12.21 -0.58
C ARG A 74 13.69 -11.51 -1.82
N SER A 75 13.05 -10.35 -1.66
CA SER A 75 12.56 -9.60 -2.82
C SER A 75 13.72 -9.13 -3.68
N TYR A 76 14.77 -8.58 -3.06
CA TYR A 76 15.96 -8.12 -3.77
C TYR A 76 16.66 -9.24 -4.55
N GLN A 77 16.78 -10.44 -3.96
CA GLN A 77 17.32 -11.61 -4.67
C GLN A 77 16.46 -12.01 -5.87
N LYS A 78 15.13 -11.98 -5.72
CA LYS A 78 14.21 -12.25 -6.84
C LYS A 78 14.32 -11.21 -7.94
N ASP A 79 14.39 -9.93 -7.58
CA ASP A 79 14.52 -8.85 -8.55
C ASP A 79 15.86 -8.97 -9.29
N LYS A 80 16.95 -9.27 -8.58
CA LYS A 80 18.24 -9.56 -9.19
C LYS A 80 18.18 -10.71 -10.20
N ALA A 81 17.61 -11.85 -9.80
CA ALA A 81 17.48 -13.00 -10.68
C ALA A 81 16.62 -12.66 -11.92
N LYS A 82 15.52 -11.92 -11.72
CA LYS A 82 14.67 -11.45 -12.81
C LYS A 82 15.42 -10.51 -13.76
N PHE A 83 16.22 -9.58 -13.24
CA PHE A 83 17.03 -8.70 -14.08
C PHE A 83 18.08 -9.47 -14.87
N GLU A 84 18.71 -10.48 -14.26
CA GLU A 84 19.67 -11.34 -14.93
C GLU A 84 19.00 -12.19 -16.03
N GLU A 85 17.84 -12.79 -15.74
CA GLU A 85 17.03 -13.52 -16.72
C GLU A 85 16.59 -12.63 -17.89
N THR A 86 16.14 -11.40 -17.64
CA THR A 86 15.79 -10.47 -18.73
C THR A 86 17.00 -10.02 -19.55
N ARG A 87 18.19 -9.97 -18.94
CA ARG A 87 19.42 -9.65 -19.65
C ARG A 87 19.82 -10.83 -20.53
N GLU A 88 19.78 -12.05 -19.99
CA GLU A 88 20.09 -13.27 -20.72
C GLU A 88 19.10 -13.50 -21.87
N SER A 89 17.79 -13.22 -21.68
CA SER A 89 16.81 -13.29 -22.77
C SER A 89 17.10 -12.27 -23.87
N HIS A 90 17.47 -11.03 -23.52
CA HIS A 90 17.80 -10.00 -24.51
C HIS A 90 19.11 -10.32 -25.25
N GLU A 91 20.10 -10.90 -24.56
CA GLU A 91 21.37 -11.30 -25.15
C GLU A 91 21.19 -12.45 -26.15
N LEU A 92 20.27 -13.38 -25.88
CA LEU A 92 19.88 -14.43 -26.82
C LEU A 92 19.11 -13.89 -28.05
N ASP A 93 18.28 -12.85 -27.87
CA ASP A 93 17.56 -12.21 -28.98
C ASP A 93 18.52 -11.44 -29.92
N ASP A 94 19.62 -10.87 -29.40
CA ASP A 94 20.60 -10.11 -30.18
C ASP A 94 21.56 -11.00 -31.01
N GLU A 95 21.85 -12.23 -30.56
CA GLU A 95 22.81 -13.13 -31.23
C GLU A 95 22.30 -13.74 -32.55
N GLU A 96 21.02 -13.54 -32.88
CA GLU A 96 20.36 -14.28 -33.95
C GLU A 96 20.01 -13.44 -35.20
N TRP A 97 20.08 -12.10 -35.09
CA TRP A 97 19.93 -11.18 -36.22
C TRP A 97 21.25 -10.98 -36.95
N GLN A 98 21.29 -11.36 -38.23
CA GLN A 98 22.40 -11.07 -39.13
C GLN A 98 22.05 -9.94 -40.09
N PHE A 99 22.92 -8.94 -40.18
CA PHE A 99 22.81 -7.91 -41.20
C PHE A 99 23.35 -8.45 -42.54
N ASP A 100 22.55 -8.34 -43.59
CA ASP A 100 22.98 -8.67 -44.95
C ASP A 100 23.22 -7.38 -45.75
N ASP A 101 24.49 -7.09 -46.00
CA ASP A 101 24.94 -5.90 -46.74
C ASP A 101 24.37 -5.84 -48.17
N SER A 102 24.01 -6.99 -48.77
CA SER A 102 23.54 -7.06 -50.15
C SER A 102 22.07 -6.62 -50.30
N SER A 103 21.26 -6.90 -49.29
CA SER A 103 19.84 -6.57 -49.27
C SER A 103 19.53 -5.36 -48.39
N GLY A 104 20.40 -5.03 -47.42
CA GLY A 104 20.24 -3.91 -46.49
C GLY A 104 19.21 -4.19 -45.38
N TYR A 105 18.83 -5.46 -45.19
CA TYR A 105 17.87 -5.93 -44.18
C TYR A 105 18.59 -6.79 -43.13
N TYR A 106 18.00 -6.86 -41.93
CA TYR A 106 18.42 -7.82 -40.90
C TYR A 106 17.62 -9.10 -41.03
N TYR A 107 18.27 -10.26 -41.01
CA TYR A 107 17.65 -11.58 -41.10
C TYR A 107 17.80 -12.36 -39.80
N HIS A 108 16.69 -12.91 -39.30
CA HIS A 108 16.70 -13.81 -38.13
C HIS A 108 16.89 -15.26 -38.59
N LYS A 109 17.96 -15.91 -38.12
CA LYS A 109 18.37 -17.23 -38.61
C LYS A 109 17.41 -18.38 -38.32
N THR A 110 16.69 -18.32 -37.21
CA THR A 110 15.76 -19.39 -36.76
C THR A 110 14.34 -19.15 -37.19
N ASN A 111 13.90 -17.89 -37.11
CA ASN A 111 12.49 -17.53 -37.26
C ASN A 111 12.18 -17.16 -38.73
N GLY A 112 13.20 -16.95 -39.57
CA GLY A 112 13.04 -16.61 -40.98
C GLY A 112 12.41 -15.24 -41.21
N PHE A 113 12.42 -14.36 -40.20
CA PHE A 113 11.92 -13.00 -40.31
C PHE A 113 13.01 -12.07 -40.84
N CYS A 114 12.59 -11.10 -41.66
CA CYS A 114 13.41 -10.00 -42.13
C CYS A 114 12.94 -8.71 -41.46
N TYR A 115 13.87 -7.95 -40.89
CA TYR A 115 13.63 -6.62 -40.31
C TYR A 115 14.25 -5.54 -41.20
N ASP A 116 13.46 -4.51 -41.50
CA ASP A 116 13.90 -3.32 -42.22
C ASP A 116 14.13 -2.14 -41.26
N PRO A 117 15.39 -1.69 -41.05
CA PRO A 117 15.70 -0.57 -40.17
C PRO A 117 15.10 0.77 -40.59
N LYS A 118 14.82 0.95 -41.89
CA LYS A 118 14.31 2.22 -42.43
C LYS A 118 12.81 2.36 -42.22
N SER A 119 12.09 1.23 -42.30
CA SER A 119 10.64 1.21 -42.21
C SER A 119 10.14 0.72 -40.85
N GLY A 120 10.97 0.01 -40.08
CA GLY A 120 10.62 -0.53 -38.77
C GLY A 120 9.65 -1.72 -38.83
N PHE A 121 9.38 -2.25 -40.03
CA PHE A 121 8.48 -3.36 -40.25
C PHE A 121 9.23 -4.69 -40.35
N TYR A 122 8.52 -5.76 -40.03
CA TYR A 122 8.97 -7.14 -40.10
C TYR A 122 8.26 -7.87 -41.25
N TYR A 123 8.98 -8.72 -41.96
CA TYR A 123 8.46 -9.56 -43.05
C TYR A 123 8.76 -11.03 -42.79
N SER A 124 7.79 -11.90 -43.08
CA SER A 124 8.01 -13.35 -43.19
C SER A 124 7.23 -13.91 -44.37
N ASP A 125 7.76 -14.96 -44.99
CA ASP A 125 7.15 -15.58 -46.17
C ASP A 125 5.75 -16.16 -45.91
N ALA A 126 5.44 -16.54 -44.66
CA ALA A 126 4.13 -17.08 -44.33
C ALA A 126 3.05 -16.02 -44.11
N ILE A 127 3.43 -14.83 -43.64
CA ILE A 127 2.52 -13.69 -43.53
C ILE A 127 2.36 -13.04 -44.91
N GLY A 128 3.43 -13.02 -45.70
CA GLY A 128 3.48 -12.45 -47.05
C GLY A 128 3.21 -10.94 -47.08
N LYS A 129 3.27 -10.27 -45.92
CA LYS A 129 3.02 -8.83 -45.73
C LYS A 129 4.01 -8.26 -44.72
N TRP A 130 4.31 -6.98 -44.86
CA TRP A 130 5.07 -6.20 -43.88
C TRP A 130 4.16 -5.87 -42.71
N VAL A 131 4.61 -6.25 -41.52
CA VAL A 131 3.81 -6.28 -40.30
C VAL A 131 4.58 -5.62 -39.16
N THR A 132 3.85 -5.06 -38.20
CA THR A 132 4.45 -4.36 -37.04
C THR A 132 5.07 -5.36 -36.06
N GLN A 133 5.95 -4.90 -35.17
CA GLN A 133 6.65 -5.78 -34.21
C GLN A 133 5.67 -6.64 -33.39
N GLU A 134 4.61 -6.06 -32.83
CA GLU A 134 3.64 -6.79 -32.00
C GLU A 134 2.93 -7.92 -32.76
N GLU A 135 2.53 -7.65 -34.00
CA GLU A 135 1.84 -8.61 -34.87
C GLU A 135 2.79 -9.70 -35.41
N ALA A 136 4.06 -9.37 -35.62
CA ALA A 136 5.10 -10.32 -36.01
C ALA A 136 5.44 -11.29 -34.86
N TYR A 137 5.59 -10.77 -33.63
CA TYR A 137 5.86 -11.57 -32.43
C TYR A 137 4.64 -12.40 -31.98
N ALA A 138 3.42 -11.95 -32.30
CA ALA A 138 2.19 -12.72 -32.08
C ALA A 138 2.00 -13.88 -33.08
N SER A 139 2.76 -13.90 -34.17
CA SER A 139 2.66 -14.96 -35.18
C SER A 139 3.35 -16.24 -34.69
N PRO A 140 2.74 -17.43 -34.87
CA PRO A 140 3.27 -18.69 -34.33
C PRO A 140 4.71 -19.01 -34.77
N GLN A 141 5.14 -18.46 -35.91
CA GLN A 141 6.47 -18.67 -36.47
C GLN A 141 7.59 -17.97 -35.69
N PHE A 142 7.28 -16.92 -34.92
CA PHE A 142 8.28 -16.24 -34.08
C PHE A 142 8.60 -17.06 -32.81
N SER A 143 7.66 -17.90 -32.36
CA SER A 143 7.80 -18.75 -31.16
C SER A 143 8.16 -20.21 -31.49
N SER A 144 8.19 -20.60 -32.76
CA SER A 144 8.46 -21.96 -33.19
C SER A 144 9.92 -22.09 -33.61
N ASN A 145 10.75 -22.73 -32.78
CA ASN A 145 12.08 -23.13 -33.22
C ASN A 145 12.09 -24.62 -33.63
N ALA A 146 13.01 -24.92 -34.55
CA ALA A 146 13.45 -26.22 -35.07
C ALA A 146 12.69 -26.81 -36.29
N GLY A 147 13.20 -26.45 -37.47
CA GLY A 147 13.37 -27.40 -38.58
C GLY A 147 12.53 -27.13 -39.82
N ILE A 148 13.17 -26.67 -40.89
CA ILE A 148 13.32 -27.40 -42.17
C ILE A 148 13.97 -26.46 -43.20
N SER A 149 15.05 -26.98 -43.76
CA SER A 149 15.81 -26.61 -44.95
C SER A 149 15.09 -25.83 -46.06
N GLY A 150 15.82 -24.87 -46.63
CA GLY A 150 16.24 -24.93 -48.03
C GLY A 150 15.28 -24.45 -49.11
N SER A 151 15.68 -23.35 -49.76
CA SER A 151 15.54 -23.05 -51.19
C SER A 151 14.19 -23.28 -51.89
N ASN A 152 13.53 -22.18 -52.28
CA ASN A 152 13.29 -21.86 -53.70
C ASN A 152 12.44 -20.60 -53.85
N SER A 153 13.07 -19.49 -54.25
CA SER A 153 12.35 -18.37 -54.88
C SER A 153 12.03 -18.76 -56.33
N LYS A 154 10.80 -19.20 -56.59
CA LYS A 154 10.25 -19.36 -57.94
C LYS A 154 9.11 -18.37 -58.15
N SER A 155 9.26 -17.65 -59.26
CA SER A 155 8.41 -16.60 -59.80
C SER A 155 6.94 -16.96 -60.01
N LEU A 156 6.12 -15.90 -60.11
CA LEU A 156 5.13 -15.64 -61.19
C LEU A 156 3.65 -15.53 -60.76
N SER A 157 3.19 -14.27 -60.69
CA SER A 157 2.04 -13.64 -61.37
C SER A 157 0.57 -14.09 -61.20
N THR A 158 -0.29 -13.04 -61.16
CA THR A 158 -1.62 -12.90 -61.80
C THR A 158 -2.78 -13.69 -61.14
N SER A 159 -3.84 -13.06 -60.62
CA SER A 159 -4.95 -12.45 -61.38
C SER A 159 -5.95 -11.69 -60.49
N GLN A 160 -6.39 -10.51 -60.97
CA GLN A 160 -7.76 -9.93 -61.04
C GLN A 160 -8.88 -10.57 -60.17
N SER A 161 -9.83 -9.88 -59.51
CA SER A 161 -10.73 -8.82 -60.01
C SER A 161 -11.64 -8.25 -58.88
N LYS A 162 -11.96 -6.93 -58.95
CA LYS A 162 -13.28 -6.22 -58.83
C LYS A 162 -14.39 -6.78 -57.89
N SER A 163 -15.28 -6.03 -57.22
CA SER A 163 -15.64 -4.61 -57.07
C SER A 163 -16.95 -4.53 -56.25
N ILE A 164 -17.23 -3.41 -55.55
CA ILE A 164 -18.45 -2.56 -55.68
C ILE A 164 -18.51 -1.49 -54.56
N GLU A 165 -18.89 -0.28 -54.96
CA GLU A 165 -18.90 1.00 -54.24
C GLU A 165 -20.24 1.36 -53.54
N LYS A 166 -20.13 2.19 -52.47
CA LYS A 166 -20.87 3.44 -52.06
C LYS A 166 -22.42 3.48 -52.16
N LYS A 167 -23.15 4.17 -51.25
CA LYS A 167 -23.15 5.64 -51.02
C LYS A 167 -24.10 6.10 -49.87
N THR A 168 -23.72 7.19 -49.17
CA THR A 168 -24.53 8.35 -48.63
C THR A 168 -25.60 8.12 -47.53
N GLU A 169 -25.92 9.01 -46.57
CA GLU A 169 -25.75 10.48 -46.44
C GLU A 169 -26.01 10.98 -44.99
N ASN A 170 -25.72 12.28 -44.79
CA ASN A 170 -25.54 13.07 -43.56
C ASN A 170 -26.80 13.47 -42.76
N LYS A 171 -26.63 13.84 -41.47
CA LYS A 171 -27.29 15.04 -40.88
C LYS A 171 -26.57 15.59 -39.63
N SER A 172 -26.08 16.83 -39.75
CA SER A 172 -25.55 17.70 -38.67
C SER A 172 -26.68 18.36 -37.86
N GLN A 173 -26.39 18.88 -36.65
CA GLN A 173 -26.68 20.28 -36.23
C GLN A 173 -25.94 20.69 -34.94
N ASN A 174 -25.70 22.01 -34.82
CA ASN A 174 -24.85 22.76 -33.88
C ASN A 174 -25.51 23.07 -32.50
N GLY A 175 -24.72 23.52 -31.50
CA GLY A 175 -25.05 23.77 -30.05
C GLY A 175 -25.91 25.02 -29.71
N PRO A 176 -25.79 25.74 -28.55
CA PRO A 176 -25.02 25.59 -27.30
C PRO A 176 -25.86 25.72 -25.96
N SER A 177 -25.16 25.74 -24.79
CA SER A 177 -25.63 25.69 -23.36
C SER A 177 -26.43 26.91 -22.83
N PRO A 178 -27.17 26.81 -21.69
CA PRO A 178 -26.62 27.28 -20.39
C PRO A 178 -27.06 26.46 -19.15
N GLY A 179 -26.23 26.44 -18.09
CA GLY A 179 -26.45 25.67 -16.85
C GLY A 179 -27.37 26.32 -15.79
N PRO A 180 -27.47 25.70 -14.59
CA PRO A 180 -27.48 26.47 -13.35
C PRO A 180 -26.52 25.89 -12.31
N ILE A 181 -25.67 26.77 -11.78
CA ILE A 181 -24.82 26.54 -10.61
C ILE A 181 -25.71 26.74 -9.37
N VAL A 182 -25.76 25.76 -8.47
CA VAL A 182 -26.20 26.00 -7.09
C VAL A 182 -25.16 25.46 -6.13
N SER A 183 -24.33 26.40 -5.66
CA SER A 183 -23.62 26.30 -4.40
C SER A 183 -24.59 26.65 -3.27
N SER A 184 -24.73 25.80 -2.25
CA SER A 184 -25.36 26.21 -0.99
C SER A 184 -24.86 25.38 0.20
N SER A 185 -23.75 25.83 0.77
CA SER A 185 -23.43 25.60 2.17
C SER A 185 -24.33 26.46 3.06
N LEU A 186 -25.17 25.88 3.92
CA LEU A 186 -25.81 26.61 5.02
C LEU A 186 -25.95 25.77 6.30
N ASN A 187 -25.02 26.07 7.22
CA ASN A 187 -25.09 26.18 8.68
C ASN A 187 -25.80 25.15 9.61
N PRO A 188 -25.12 24.74 10.70
CA PRO A 188 -25.64 23.85 11.74
C PRO A 188 -26.15 24.64 12.96
N LYS A 189 -27.45 24.96 13.04
CA LYS A 189 -28.11 25.27 14.33
C LYS A 189 -29.59 24.90 14.29
N ARG A 190 -29.97 23.81 14.97
CA ARG A 190 -31.35 23.57 15.41
C ARG A 190 -31.35 23.10 16.87
N ASN A 191 -31.77 24.00 17.74
CA ASN A 191 -32.14 23.73 19.11
C ASN A 191 -33.53 23.06 19.12
N VAL A 192 -33.65 21.87 19.71
CA VAL A 192 -34.95 21.28 20.03
C VAL A 192 -34.96 20.93 21.51
N LYS A 193 -35.81 21.66 22.22
CA LYS A 193 -36.24 21.44 23.60
C LYS A 193 -36.90 20.05 23.68
N GLY A 194 -36.27 19.11 24.39
CA GLY A 194 -36.84 17.81 24.75
C GLY A 194 -36.90 17.67 26.26
N ALA A 195 -38.04 17.23 26.79
CA ALA A 195 -38.33 17.11 28.22
C ALA A 195 -37.33 16.19 28.96
N PRO A 196 -36.95 16.49 30.21
CA PRO A 196 -36.05 15.64 30.98
C PRO A 196 -36.76 14.37 31.46
N SER A 197 -36.25 13.20 31.05
CA SER A 197 -36.68 11.91 31.57
C SER A 197 -36.32 11.76 33.05
N SER A 198 -37.34 11.56 33.89
CA SER A 198 -37.21 11.21 35.31
C SER A 198 -36.74 9.77 35.47
N LEU A 199 -35.44 9.55 35.64
CA LEU A 199 -34.91 8.30 36.18
C LEU A 199 -33.89 8.63 37.28
N THR A 200 -34.22 8.18 38.49
CA THR A 200 -33.45 8.37 39.72
C THR A 200 -32.16 7.55 39.67
N ILE A 201 -31.02 8.23 39.60
CA ILE A 201 -29.69 7.61 39.78
C ILE A 201 -29.47 7.34 41.26
N GLY A 202 -29.80 6.12 41.68
CA GLY A 202 -29.38 5.55 42.95
C GLY A 202 -27.89 5.21 42.91
N LYS A 203 -27.09 5.87 43.74
CA LYS A 203 -25.71 5.48 44.03
C LYS A 203 -25.70 4.05 44.58
N ARG A 204 -25.16 3.08 43.81
CA ARG A 204 -24.74 1.79 44.34
C ARG A 204 -23.28 1.51 43.97
N LYS A 205 -22.53 1.19 45.02
CA LYS A 205 -21.12 0.79 45.08
C LYS A 205 -20.98 -0.56 44.35
N ARG A 206 -20.18 -0.63 43.29
CA ARG A 206 -19.89 -1.86 42.55
C ARG A 206 -18.82 -2.67 43.30
N PRO A 207 -19.07 -3.93 43.71
CA PRO A 207 -18.00 -4.81 44.15
C PRO A 207 -17.20 -5.30 42.94
N GLU A 208 -15.89 -5.32 43.13
CA GLU A 208 -14.89 -5.92 42.26
C GLU A 208 -15.16 -7.43 42.11
N GLU A 209 -15.38 -7.90 40.89
CA GLU A 209 -15.21 -9.31 40.52
C GLU A 209 -14.39 -9.33 39.23
N LYS A 210 -13.09 -9.50 39.43
CA LYS A 210 -12.11 -9.83 38.41
C LYS A 210 -12.24 -11.33 38.12
N SER A 211 -12.07 -11.68 36.84
CA SER A 211 -11.90 -13.04 36.28
C SER A 211 -13.18 -13.74 35.79
N LYS A 212 -13.45 -13.56 34.49
CA LYS A 212 -13.85 -14.65 33.59
C LYS A 212 -13.31 -14.29 32.20
N ALA A 213 -12.64 -15.24 31.58
CA ALA A 213 -12.12 -15.15 30.22
C ALA A 213 -13.18 -14.59 29.27
N LYS A 214 -12.73 -13.85 28.26
CA LYS A 214 -13.56 -13.18 27.25
C LYS A 214 -14.21 -14.24 26.34
N VAL A 215 -15.18 -14.97 26.87
CA VAL A 215 -16.13 -15.75 26.10
C VAL A 215 -17.00 -14.70 25.41
N ILE A 216 -16.67 -14.40 24.15
CA ILE A 216 -17.48 -13.55 23.28
C ILE A 216 -18.88 -14.15 23.33
N SER A 217 -19.81 -13.43 23.97
CA SER A 217 -21.18 -13.88 24.10
C SER A 217 -21.76 -14.06 22.70
N GLU A 218 -22.73 -14.96 22.54
CA GLU A 218 -23.38 -15.16 21.24
C GLU A 218 -23.97 -13.86 20.69
N GLU A 219 -24.36 -12.96 21.61
CA GLU A 219 -24.80 -11.59 21.32
C GLU A 219 -23.70 -10.72 20.69
N GLU A 220 -22.45 -10.79 21.16
CA GLU A 220 -21.34 -10.02 20.58
C GLU A 220 -20.94 -10.57 19.20
N LYS A 221 -21.02 -11.90 18.98
CA LYS A 221 -20.84 -12.50 17.65
C LYS A 221 -21.93 -12.06 16.67
N ALA A 222 -23.19 -12.03 17.12
CA ALA A 222 -24.29 -11.52 16.32
C ALA A 222 -24.11 -10.03 15.97
N ALA A 223 -23.64 -9.23 16.93
CA ALA A 223 -23.34 -7.82 16.71
C ALA A 223 -22.20 -7.60 15.69
N LEU A 224 -21.15 -8.40 15.72
CA LEU A 224 -20.06 -8.33 14.73
C LEU A 224 -20.54 -8.76 13.33
N LYS A 225 -21.30 -9.86 13.24
CA LYS A 225 -21.90 -10.31 11.97
C LYS A 225 -22.83 -9.26 11.37
N ALA A 226 -23.61 -8.56 12.20
CA ALA A 226 -24.49 -7.47 11.76
C ALA A 226 -23.68 -6.28 11.21
N ARG A 227 -22.55 -5.92 11.85
CA ARG A 227 -21.65 -4.86 11.37
C ARG A 227 -20.97 -5.22 10.05
N GLU A 228 -20.54 -6.47 9.89
CA GLU A 228 -19.95 -6.95 8.64
C GLU A 228 -20.98 -7.00 7.50
N ALA A 229 -22.20 -7.47 7.78
CA ALA A 229 -23.29 -7.43 6.81
C ALA A 229 -23.68 -5.99 6.40
N ALA A 230 -23.61 -5.03 7.33
CA ALA A 230 -23.82 -3.61 7.01
C ALA A 230 -22.72 -3.05 6.10
N ARG A 231 -21.44 -3.37 6.37
CA ARG A 231 -20.32 -2.99 5.51
C ARG A 231 -20.43 -3.58 4.11
N LYS A 232 -20.80 -4.86 3.99
CA LYS A 232 -21.00 -5.51 2.69
C LYS A 232 -22.11 -4.85 1.85
N ARG A 233 -23.22 -4.44 2.47
CA ARG A 233 -24.28 -3.69 1.78
C ARG A 233 -23.86 -2.29 1.33
N VAL A 234 -22.91 -1.67 2.04
CA VAL A 234 -22.32 -0.39 1.62
C VAL A 234 -21.41 -0.63 0.42
N GLU A 235 -20.53 -1.62 0.53
CA GLU A 235 -19.60 -2.00 -0.54
C GLU A 235 -20.33 -2.42 -1.82
N GLU A 236 -21.42 -3.18 -1.74
CA GLU A 236 -22.25 -3.54 -2.91
C GLU A 236 -22.89 -2.32 -3.58
N ARG A 237 -23.35 -1.34 -2.78
CA ARG A 237 -23.86 -0.06 -3.31
C ARG A 237 -22.76 0.76 -3.97
N GLU A 238 -21.59 0.83 -3.34
CA GLU A 238 -20.43 1.55 -3.85
C GLU A 238 -19.86 0.88 -5.11
N LYS A 239 -19.81 -0.44 -5.17
CA LYS A 239 -19.31 -1.22 -6.32
C LYS A 239 -20.18 -1.06 -7.56
N SER A 240 -21.50 -0.93 -7.37
CA SER A 240 -22.43 -0.56 -8.45
C SER A 240 -22.19 0.88 -8.96
N LEU A 241 -21.82 1.81 -8.06
CA LEU A 241 -21.51 3.21 -8.41
C LEU A 241 -20.10 3.40 -9.01
N LEU A 242 -19.14 2.53 -8.68
CA LEU A 242 -17.74 2.59 -9.13
C LEU A 242 -17.57 2.28 -10.64
N GLY A 243 -18.59 1.73 -11.31
CA GLY A 243 -18.61 1.53 -12.76
C GLY A 243 -18.83 2.81 -13.60
N LEU A 244 -19.14 3.95 -12.97
CA LEU A 244 -19.37 5.23 -13.66
C LEU A 244 -18.12 6.14 -13.75
N TYR A 245 -17.01 5.77 -13.10
CA TYR A 245 -15.74 6.52 -13.11
C TYR A 245 -14.60 5.73 -13.79
N GLY A 246 -14.91 5.08 -14.93
CA GLY A 246 -13.96 4.26 -15.67
C GLY A 246 -14.08 4.35 -17.19
N LYS A 247 -14.45 5.51 -17.74
CA LYS A 247 -14.29 5.76 -19.19
C LYS A 247 -13.05 6.63 -19.42
N PRO A 248 -11.97 6.10 -20.02
CA PRO A 248 -10.92 6.94 -20.56
C PRO A 248 -11.49 7.70 -21.78
N TYR A 249 -11.23 9.01 -21.83
CA TYR A 249 -11.28 9.80 -23.06
C TYR A 249 -10.08 9.46 -23.93
#